data_AF-A0AAD0WGB7-F1
#
_entry.id   AF-A0AAD0WGB7-F1
#
_cell.length_a   1.000
_cell.length_b   1.000
_cell.length_c   1.000
_cell.angle_alpha   90.00
_cell.angle_beta   90.00
_cell.angle_gamma   90.00
#
_symmetry.space_group_name_H-M   'P 1'
#
loop_
_entity.id
_entity.type
_entity.pdbx_description
1 polymer ?
#
loop_
_entity_poly.entity_id
_entity_poly.type
_entity_poly.pdbx_seq_one_letter_code
_entity_poly.pdbx_strand_id
1 'polypeptide(L)'
;MNKIVPLMLATMLTACGKTEAQDTVESLMAHPDRLREVEQRCANHDTSMTAVECNVASEARHRLFIGSGPQYTPSKDAPKF
;
A
#
# COMPACT_ATOMS: atom_id res chain seq x y z
N MET A 1 -38.80 -10.04 -27.19
CA MET A 1 -37.32 -10.06 -27.10
C MET A 1 -36.93 -9.62 -25.70
N ASN A 2 -36.44 -10.55 -24.88
CA ASN A 2 -36.20 -10.34 -23.46
C ASN A 2 -34.86 -9.61 -23.23
N LYS A 3 -34.91 -8.28 -23.11
CA LYS A 3 -33.72 -7.40 -22.95
C LYS A 3 -33.07 -7.48 -21.55
N ILE A 4 -33.65 -8.26 -20.63
CA ILE A 4 -33.16 -8.40 -19.25
C ILE A 4 -31.87 -9.24 -19.21
N VAL A 5 -31.77 -10.26 -20.07
CA VAL A 5 -30.61 -11.17 -20.13
C VAL A 5 -29.30 -10.45 -20.48
N PRO A 6 -29.20 -9.60 -21.53
CA PRO A 6 -27.96 -8.89 -21.82
C PRO A 6 -27.62 -7.84 -20.76
N LEU A 7 -28.62 -7.24 -20.11
CA LEU A 7 -28.41 -6.24 -19.05
C LEU A 7 -27.75 -6.87 -17.81
N MET A 8 -28.21 -8.06 -17.39
CA MET A 8 -27.60 -8.78 -16.26
C MET A 8 -26.19 -9.28 -16.58
N LEU A 9 -25.94 -9.71 -17.82
CA LEU A 9 -24.61 -10.13 -18.24
C LEU A 9 -23.61 -8.97 -18.16
N ALA A 10 -24.00 -7.78 -18.63
CA ALA A 10 -23.14 -6.60 -18.59
C ALA A 10 -22.74 -6.20 -17.15
N THR A 11 -23.65 -6.33 -16.18
CA THR A 11 -23.35 -6.01 -14.76
C THR A 11 -22.38 -7.00 -14.11
N MET A 12 -22.35 -8.26 -14.56
CA MET A 12 -21.41 -9.26 -14.04
C MET A 12 -19.99 -9.02 -14.57
N LEU A 13 -19.83 -8.52 -15.80
CA LEU A 13 -18.51 -8.20 -16.36
C LEU A 13 -17.84 -7.01 -15.63
N THR A 14 -18.61 -6.05 -15.12
CA THR A 14 -18.05 -4.93 -14.31
C THR A 14 -17.67 -5.33 -12.89
N ALA A 15 -18.15 -6.47 -12.38
CA ALA A 15 -17.79 -6.98 -11.06
C ALA A 15 -16.41 -7.67 -11.05
N CYS A 16 -15.86 -8.00 -12.21
CA CYS A 16 -14.44 -8.33 -12.37
C CYS A 16 -13.65 -7.02 -12.42
N GLY A 17 -13.64 -6.31 -11.29
CA GLY A 17 -12.90 -5.07 -11.12
C GLY A 17 -11.44 -5.30 -11.46
N LYS A 18 -10.87 -4.35 -12.21
CA LYS A 18 -9.43 -4.24 -12.45
C LYS A 18 -8.73 -4.51 -11.12
N THR A 19 -8.05 -5.64 -10.99
CA THR A 19 -7.10 -5.86 -9.91
C THR A 19 -6.08 -4.74 -10.07
N GLU A 20 -6.25 -3.66 -9.29
CA GLU A 20 -5.24 -2.62 -9.15
C GLU A 20 -3.94 -3.38 -8.93
N ALA A 21 -2.90 -3.07 -9.71
CA ALA A 21 -1.61 -3.70 -9.54
C ALA A 21 -1.28 -3.64 -8.05
N GLN A 22 -1.12 -4.81 -7.41
CA GLN A 22 -0.96 -4.88 -5.96
C GLN A 22 0.17 -3.94 -5.56
N ASP A 23 -0.16 -2.94 -4.75
CA ASP A 23 0.81 -1.98 -4.26
C ASP A 23 1.90 -2.77 -3.50
N THR A 24 3.14 -2.70 -3.97
CA THR A 24 4.32 -3.29 -3.31
C THR A 24 5.13 -2.20 -2.61
N VAL A 25 5.99 -2.60 -1.67
CA VAL A 25 6.87 -1.66 -0.96
C VAL A 25 7.70 -0.85 -1.97
N GLU A 26 8.32 -1.52 -2.93
CA GLU A 26 9.16 -0.89 -3.94
C GLU A 26 8.37 0.04 -4.87
N SER A 27 7.15 -0.35 -5.27
CA SER A 27 6.27 0.49 -6.09
C SER A 27 5.87 1.77 -5.35
N LEU A 28 5.46 1.65 -4.08
CA LEU A 28 5.06 2.79 -3.27
C LEU A 28 6.23 3.73 -2.95
N MET A 29 7.44 3.19 -2.79
CA MET A 29 8.64 4.01 -2.65
C MET A 29 8.96 4.80 -3.94
N ALA A 30 8.71 4.22 -5.12
CA ALA A 30 8.92 4.88 -6.41
C ALA A 30 7.82 5.91 -6.74
N HIS A 31 6.63 5.78 -6.15
CA HIS A 31 5.45 6.60 -6.43
C HIS A 31 4.87 7.25 -5.16
N PRO A 32 5.48 8.35 -4.68
CA PRO A 32 5.12 8.96 -3.40
C PRO A 32 3.69 9.54 -3.34
N ASP A 33 3.13 9.96 -4.48
CA ASP A 33 1.73 10.40 -4.54
C ASP A 33 0.76 9.24 -4.28
N ARG A 34 1.03 8.07 -4.88
CA ARG A 34 0.25 6.85 -4.63
C ARG A 34 0.39 6.38 -3.19
N LEU A 35 1.59 6.42 -2.62
CA LEU A 35 1.81 6.11 -1.21
C LEU A 35 0.93 6.98 -0.30
N ARG A 36 0.84 8.29 -0.56
CA ARG A 36 0.00 9.18 0.24
C ARG A 36 -1.50 8.86 0.14
N GLU A 37 -1.99 8.48 -1.04
CA GLU A 37 -3.38 8.04 -1.21
C GLU A 37 -3.67 6.77 -0.39
N VAL A 38 -2.76 5.78 -0.44
CA VAL A 38 -2.90 4.53 0.33
C VAL A 38 -2.88 4.81 1.83
N GLU A 39 -1.97 5.68 2.31
CA GLU A 39 -1.90 6.10 3.71
C GLU A 39 -3.21 6.78 4.17
N GLN A 40 -3.81 7.63 3.34
CA GLN A 40 -5.10 8.26 3.64
C GLN A 40 -6.23 7.25 3.78
N ARG A 41 -6.29 6.24 2.88
CA ARG A 41 -7.30 5.17 3.00
C ARG A 41 -7.12 4.36 4.29
N CYS A 42 -5.87 4.06 4.65
CA CYS A 42 -5.56 3.37 5.91
C CYS A 42 -5.97 4.17 7.16
N ALA A 43 -5.72 5.50 7.16
CA ALA A 43 -6.07 6.36 8.28
C ALA A 43 -7.59 6.47 8.50
N ASN A 44 -8.36 6.39 7.42
CA ASN A 44 -9.82 6.47 7.47
C ASN A 44 -10.49 5.14 7.85
N HIS A 45 -9.71 4.09 8.15
CA HIS A 45 -10.21 2.74 8.42
C HIS A 45 -11.19 2.25 7.34
N ASP A 46 -10.87 2.51 6.07
CA ASP A 46 -11.69 2.07 4.95
C ASP A 46 -11.87 0.54 5.02
N THR A 47 -13.13 0.09 5.02
CA THR A 47 -13.47 -1.33 5.19
C THR A 47 -12.97 -2.18 4.04
N SER A 48 -12.61 -1.57 2.90
CA SER A 48 -12.00 -2.25 1.77
C SER A 48 -10.49 -2.50 1.94
N MET A 49 -9.83 -1.81 2.88
CA MET A 49 -8.39 -1.94 3.09
C MET A 49 -8.08 -3.10 4.03
N THR A 50 -7.14 -3.94 3.63
CA THR A 50 -6.63 -5.03 4.46
C THR A 50 -5.45 -4.56 5.33
N ALA A 51 -5.25 -5.21 6.48
CA ALA A 51 -4.08 -4.94 7.33
C ALA A 51 -2.74 -5.14 6.59
N VAL A 52 -2.71 -6.06 5.62
CA VAL A 52 -1.54 -6.32 4.79
C VAL A 52 -1.20 -5.12 3.92
N GLU A 53 -2.18 -4.50 3.26
CA GLU A 53 -1.96 -3.31 2.41
C GLU A 53 -1.46 -2.11 3.21
N CYS A 54 -2.05 -1.87 4.40
CA CYS A 54 -1.57 -0.79 5.27
C CYS A 54 -0.17 -1.05 5.82
N ASN A 55 0.20 -2.30 6.07
CA ASN A 55 1.56 -2.65 6.46
C ASN A 55 2.56 -2.40 5.33
N VAL A 56 2.20 -2.69 4.07
CA VAL A 56 3.06 -2.41 2.91
C VAL A 56 3.31 -0.90 2.77
N ALA A 57 2.28 -0.07 2.91
CA ALA A 57 2.43 1.38 2.91
C ALA A 57 3.32 1.89 4.06
N SER A 58 3.09 1.37 5.28
CA SER A 58 3.89 1.69 6.45
C SER A 58 5.36 1.32 6.26
N GLU A 59 5.65 0.15 5.70
CA GLU A 59 7.02 -0.29 5.42
C GLU A 59 7.70 0.59 4.36
N ALA A 60 7.00 0.93 3.28
CA ALA A 60 7.51 1.86 2.26
C ALA A 60 7.88 3.21 2.88
N ARG A 61 6.99 3.75 3.73
CA ARG A 61 7.23 5.03 4.44
C ARG A 61 8.41 4.92 5.40
N HIS A 62 8.52 3.82 6.13
CA HIS A 62 9.63 3.55 7.04
C HIS A 62 10.97 3.50 6.30
N ARG A 63 11.05 2.77 5.19
CA ARG A 63 12.28 2.68 4.37
C ARG A 63 12.67 4.04 3.79
N LEU A 64 11.70 4.84 3.33
CA LEU A 64 11.96 6.21 2.87
C LEU A 64 12.47 7.11 3.99
N PHE A 65 11.94 6.96 5.20
CA PHE A 65 12.35 7.75 6.37
C PHE A 65 13.76 7.42 6.84
N ILE A 66 14.08 6.12 6.97
CA ILE A 66 15.44 5.66 7.32
C ILE A 66 16.42 6.02 6.20
N GLY A 67 15.98 5.92 4.94
CA GLY A 67 16.80 6.17 3.76
C GLY A 67 17.99 5.22 3.66
N SER A 68 19.05 5.66 2.97
CA SER A 68 20.33 4.96 2.85
C SER A 68 21.39 5.47 3.85
N GLY A 69 20.92 6.03 4.98
CA GLY A 69 21.79 6.60 6.01
C GLY A 69 22.71 5.56 6.68
N PRO A 70 23.77 6.01 7.38
CA PRO A 70 24.64 5.11 8.12
C PRO A 70 23.83 4.35 9.16
N GLN A 71 23.92 3.02 9.12
CA GLN A 71 23.35 2.18 10.18
C GLN A 71 24.03 2.51 11.50
N TYR A 72 23.25 2.58 12.58
CA TYR A 72 23.79 2.73 13.92
C TYR A 72 24.80 1.61 14.19
N THR A 73 26.04 2.01 14.45
CA THR A 73 27.14 1.11 14.78
C THR A 73 27.58 1.41 16.21
N PRO A 74 27.16 0.60 17.20
CA PRO A 74 27.55 0.80 18.58
C PRO A 74 29.08 0.80 18.72
N SER A 75 29.60 1.65 19.61
CA SER A 75 31.02 1.59 19.97
C SER A 75 31.35 0.24 20.62
N LYS A 76 32.54 -0.29 20.33
CA LYS A 76 33.07 -1.48 20.99
C LYS A 76 33.55 -1.19 22.42
N ASP A 77 33.88 0.06 22.69
CA ASP A 77 34.35 0.49 24.01
C ASP A 77 33.16 0.69 24.94
N ALA A 78 33.34 0.31 26.21
CA ALA A 78 32.32 0.54 27.22
C ALA A 78 32.04 2.05 27.37
N PRO A 79 30.76 2.47 27.47
CA PRO A 79 30.43 3.85 27.74
C PRO A 79 31.06 4.29 29.07
N LYS A 80 31.74 5.45 29.03
CA LYS A 80 32.22 6.11 30.24
C LYS A 80 31.06 6.91 30.82
N PHE A 81 30.54 6.46 31.95
CA PHE A 81 29.52 7.17 32.74
C PHE A 81 30.18 7.95 33.86
#